data_AF-A0A3M1NY84-F1
#
_entry.id   AF-A0A3M1NY84-F1
#
_cell.length_a   1.000
_cell.length_b   1.000
_cell.length_c   1.000
_cell.angle_alpha   90.00
_cell.angle_beta   90.00
_cell.angle_gamma   90.00
#
_symmetry.space_group_name_H-M   'P 1'
#
loop_
_entity.id
_entity.type
_entity.pdbx_description
1 polymer ?
#
loop_
_entity_poly.entity_id
_entity_poly.type
_entity_poly.pdbx_seq_one_letter_code
_entity_poly.pdbx_strand_id
1 'polypeptide(L)'
;MTTLNITRAVEIFKKYVSRPVRLEAECVGSKVADLDREYINRTGNTIQTDGFYTIRESSKWGAELRIYFNCSDEVYEELRNCGFHIESGQPYNPDYVYRINNNRLWWALVDAGLRIGTNS
;
A
#
# COMPACT_ATOMS: atom_id res chain seq x y z
N MET A 1 6.50 8.36 -12.84
CA MET A 1 6.60 8.78 -11.41
C MET A 1 8.05 8.71 -10.96
N THR A 2 8.58 9.82 -10.44
CA THR A 2 9.99 9.98 -10.05
C THR A 2 10.24 9.47 -8.63
N THR A 3 11.50 9.21 -8.28
CA THR A 3 11.89 8.87 -6.89
C THR A 3 11.56 10.01 -5.92
N LEU A 4 11.73 11.27 -6.35
CA LEU A 4 11.37 12.46 -5.56
C LEU A 4 9.89 12.46 -5.15
N ASN A 5 8.99 12.10 -6.08
CA ASN A 5 7.55 12.04 -5.79
C ASN A 5 7.19 10.94 -4.79
N ILE A 6 7.90 9.80 -4.84
CA ILE A 6 7.73 8.70 -3.87
C ILE A 6 8.19 9.14 -2.48
N THR A 7 9.38 9.74 -2.37
CA THR A 7 9.90 10.25 -1.09
C THR A 7 8.96 11.30 -0.49
N ARG A 8 8.45 12.23 -1.32
CA ARG A 8 7.48 13.23 -0.86
C ARG A 8 6.20 12.57 -0.35
N ALA A 9 5.65 11.60 -1.08
CA ALA A 9 4.45 10.90 -0.63
C ALA A 9 4.66 10.13 0.68
N VAL A 10 5.82 9.48 0.86
CA VAL A 10 6.14 8.83 2.16
C VAL A 10 6.11 9.84 3.30
N GLU A 11 6.65 11.05 3.11
CA GLU A 11 6.60 12.10 4.13
C GLU A 11 5.17 12.58 4.40
N ILE A 12 4.33 12.69 3.38
CA ILE A 12 2.91 13.02 3.52
C ILE A 12 2.20 11.94 4.36
N PHE A 13 2.43 10.67 4.04
CA PHE A 13 1.85 9.54 4.77
C PHE A 13 2.28 9.50 6.24
N LYS A 14 3.51 9.89 6.55
CA LYS A 14 4.00 9.94 7.93
C LYS A 14 3.38 11.06 8.76
N LYS A 15 3.13 12.22 8.14
CA LYS A 15 2.84 13.47 8.87
C LYS A 15 1.37 13.89 8.81
N TYR A 16 0.68 13.62 7.71
CA TYR A 16 -0.59 14.27 7.40
C TYR A 16 -1.72 13.30 7.07
N VAL A 17 -1.41 12.05 6.71
CA VAL A 17 -2.44 11.03 6.52
C VAL A 17 -2.97 10.55 7.87
N SER A 18 -4.29 10.48 8.00
CA SER A 18 -4.96 10.03 9.22
C SER A 18 -4.69 8.55 9.46
N ARG A 19 -4.56 8.18 10.73
CA ARG A 19 -4.48 6.79 11.16
C ARG A 19 -5.87 6.19 11.39
N PRO A 20 -6.06 4.88 11.17
CA PRO A 20 -5.06 3.93 10.68
C PRO A 20 -4.75 4.07 9.17
N VAL A 21 -3.62 3.52 8.75
CA VAL A 21 -3.28 3.25 7.35
C VAL A 21 -3.18 1.74 7.16
N ARG A 22 -3.82 1.18 6.13
CA ARG A 22 -3.78 -0.25 5.86
C ARG A 22 -3.01 -0.56 4.58
N LEU A 23 -2.04 -1.46 4.71
CA LEU A 23 -1.29 -2.01 3.58
C LEU A 23 -1.82 -3.40 3.26
N GLU A 24 -2.33 -3.61 2.05
CA GLU A 24 -2.74 -4.93 1.58
C GLU A 24 -1.88 -5.40 0.42
N ALA A 25 -1.68 -6.71 0.34
CA ALA A 25 -1.07 -7.36 -0.80
C ALA A 25 -1.97 -8.48 -1.29
N GLU A 26 -2.44 -8.36 -2.53
CA GLU A 26 -3.17 -9.39 -3.23
C GLU A 26 -2.23 -10.03 -4.25
N CYS A 27 -1.90 -11.31 -4.06
CA CYS A 27 -0.86 -11.98 -4.85
C CYS A 27 -1.38 -13.29 -5.46
N VAL A 28 -0.97 -13.57 -6.69
CA VAL A 28 -1.22 -14.88 -7.31
C VAL A 28 -0.37 -15.94 -6.60
N GLY A 29 -0.92 -17.14 -6.42
CA GLY A 29 -0.26 -18.23 -5.67
C GLY A 29 1.20 -18.48 -6.04
N SER A 30 1.53 -18.44 -7.35
CA SER A 30 2.88 -18.64 -7.86
C SER A 30 3.90 -17.55 -7.48
N LYS A 31 3.44 -16.41 -6.95
CA LYS A 31 4.27 -15.25 -6.57
C LYS A 31 4.31 -15.00 -5.07
N VAL A 32 3.57 -15.76 -4.28
CA VAL A 32 3.53 -15.64 -2.81
C VAL A 32 4.92 -15.80 -2.22
N ALA A 33 5.67 -16.81 -2.64
CA ALA A 33 7.01 -17.08 -2.13
C ALA A 33 8.02 -15.96 -2.48
N ASP A 34 7.87 -15.31 -3.64
CA ASP A 34 8.73 -14.20 -4.02
C ASP A 34 8.40 -12.94 -3.21
N LEU A 35 7.10 -12.66 -3.00
CA LEU A 35 6.66 -11.53 -2.18
C LEU A 35 7.10 -11.69 -0.72
N ASP A 36 6.91 -12.86 -0.13
CA ASP A 36 7.29 -13.14 1.25
C ASP A 36 8.81 -13.03 1.44
N ARG A 37 9.59 -13.58 0.50
CA ARG A 37 11.05 -13.42 0.50
C ARG A 37 11.47 -11.95 0.45
N GLU A 38 10.89 -11.17 -0.44
CA GLU A 38 11.20 -9.74 -0.56
C GLU A 38 10.81 -8.97 0.71
N TYR A 39 9.66 -9.30 1.29
CA TYR A 39 9.18 -8.67 2.52
C TYR A 39 10.10 -9.00 3.71
N ILE A 40 10.51 -10.26 3.86
CA ILE A 40 11.49 -10.69 4.87
C ILE A 40 12.83 -9.98 4.66
N ASN A 41 13.32 -9.88 3.42
CA ASN A 41 14.59 -9.22 3.13
C ASN A 41 14.57 -7.73 3.55
N ARG A 42 13.45 -7.04 3.36
CA ARG A 42 13.32 -5.61 3.69
C ARG A 42 13.02 -5.35 5.16
N THR A 43 12.27 -6.23 5.81
CA THR A 43 11.73 -5.96 7.15
C THR A 43 12.30 -6.85 8.24
N GLY A 44 12.95 -7.96 7.89
CA GLY A 44 13.32 -9.05 8.81
C GLY A 44 12.13 -9.87 9.34
N ASN A 45 10.91 -9.64 8.84
CA ASN A 45 9.68 -10.26 9.33
C ASN A 45 8.97 -11.03 8.23
N THR A 46 8.27 -12.11 8.58
CA THR A 46 7.36 -12.81 7.68
C THR A 46 6.06 -12.04 7.51
N ILE A 47 5.42 -12.20 6.36
CA ILE A 47 4.08 -11.64 6.14
C ILE A 47 3.09 -12.32 7.10
N GLN A 48 2.38 -11.51 7.89
CA GLN A 48 1.23 -11.97 8.68
C GLN A 48 0.00 -12.08 7.77
N THR A 49 -0.98 -12.92 8.15
CA THR A 49 -2.17 -13.16 7.32
C THR A 49 -3.10 -11.94 7.20
N ASP A 50 -3.05 -11.00 8.15
CA ASP A 50 -3.84 -9.77 8.05
C ASP A 50 -3.33 -8.87 6.91
N GLY A 51 -4.22 -8.56 5.97
CA GLY A 51 -3.90 -7.76 4.78
C GLY A 51 -3.22 -8.54 3.66
N PHE A 52 -3.03 -9.86 3.81
CA PHE A 52 -2.47 -10.72 2.78
C PHE A 52 -3.51 -11.64 2.15
N TYR A 53 -3.74 -11.49 0.86
CA TYR A 53 -4.75 -12.25 0.13
C TYR A 53 -4.10 -13.02 -1.03
N THR A 54 -4.30 -14.33 -1.06
CA THR A 54 -3.83 -15.17 -2.17
C THR A 54 -4.98 -15.42 -3.15
N ILE A 55 -4.77 -15.11 -4.43
CA ILE A 55 -5.70 -15.51 -5.49
C ILE A 55 -5.23 -16.84 -6.07
N ARG A 56 -6.12 -17.83 -6.08
CA ARG A 56 -5.79 -19.20 -6.50
C ARG A 56 -5.51 -19.32 -7.99
N GLU A 57 -6.21 -18.59 -8.85
CA GLU A 57 -5.95 -18.56 -10.29
C GLU A 57 -6.38 -17.22 -10.86
N SER A 58 -5.47 -16.51 -11.52
CA SER A 58 -5.75 -15.22 -12.12
C SER A 58 -4.84 -15.02 -13.32
N SER A 59 -5.37 -14.38 -14.38
CA SER A 59 -4.56 -13.85 -15.49
C SER A 59 -3.68 -12.66 -15.07
N LYS A 60 -3.73 -12.25 -13.80
CA LYS A 60 -2.87 -11.22 -13.22
C LYS A 60 -1.41 -11.70 -13.20
N TRP A 61 -0.51 -10.85 -13.68
CA TRP A 61 0.91 -11.16 -13.84
C TRP A 61 1.78 -10.87 -12.59
N GLY A 62 1.18 -10.44 -11.48
CA GLY A 62 1.93 -10.05 -10.29
C GLY A 62 1.07 -9.77 -9.05
N ALA A 63 1.71 -9.22 -8.01
CA ALA A 63 1.02 -8.77 -6.81
C ALA A 63 0.44 -7.37 -7.01
N GLU A 64 -0.83 -7.19 -6.62
CA GLU A 64 -1.49 -5.90 -6.53
C GLU A 64 -1.35 -5.40 -5.10
N LEU A 65 -0.57 -4.34 -4.90
CA LEU A 65 -0.29 -3.78 -3.58
C LEU A 65 -1.12 -2.51 -3.38
N ARG A 66 -1.95 -2.55 -2.35
CA ARG A 66 -2.99 -1.54 -2.09
C ARG A 66 -2.71 -0.82 -0.78
N ILE A 67 -2.93 0.49 -0.79
CA ILE A 67 -2.74 1.36 0.36
C ILE A 67 -4.10 2.01 0.64
N TYR A 68 -4.71 1.71 1.77
CA TYR A 68 -5.97 2.31 2.20
C TYR A 68 -5.72 3.32 3.31
N PHE A 69 -6.36 4.48 3.20
CA PHE A 69 -6.12 5.59 4.11
C PHE A 69 -7.30 6.58 4.11
N ASN A 70 -7.28 7.46 5.10
CA ASN A 70 -8.15 8.63 5.20
C ASN A 70 -7.27 9.88 5.28
N CYS A 71 -7.72 11.01 4.74
CA CYS A 71 -7.01 12.28 4.82
C CYS A 71 -7.97 13.45 4.60
N SER A 72 -7.48 14.69 4.79
CA SER A 72 -8.21 15.89 4.36
C SER A 72 -8.11 16.09 2.84
N ASP A 73 -8.93 16.99 2.31
CA ASP A 73 -8.95 17.34 0.88
C ASP A 73 -7.60 17.94 0.43
N GLU A 74 -6.93 18.72 1.28
CA GLU A 74 -5.61 19.29 0.96
C GLU A 74 -4.55 18.19 0.79
N VAL A 75 -4.55 17.20 1.68
CA VAL A 75 -3.63 16.06 1.62
C VAL A 75 -3.94 15.18 0.41
N TYR A 76 -5.23 15.00 0.09
CA TYR A 76 -5.68 14.29 -1.10
C TYR A 76 -5.12 14.95 -2.38
N GLU A 77 -5.25 16.27 -2.52
CA GLU A 77 -4.71 17.00 -3.67
C GLU A 77 -3.17 16.97 -3.71
N GLU A 78 -2.50 17.01 -2.55
CA GLU A 78 -1.04 16.91 -2.51
C GLU A 78 -0.52 15.55 -3.02
N LEU A 79 -1.18 14.46 -2.63
CA LEU A 79 -0.87 13.12 -3.14
C LEU A 79 -1.16 13.01 -4.64
N ARG A 80 -2.24 13.61 -5.14
CA ARG A 80 -2.50 13.70 -6.59
C ARG A 80 -1.43 14.50 -7.33
N ASN A 81 -0.96 15.60 -6.76
CA ASN A 81 0.12 16.42 -7.33
C ASN A 81 1.47 15.67 -7.36
N CYS A 82 1.67 14.70 -6.47
CA CYS A 82 2.79 13.75 -6.56
C CYS A 82 2.62 12.73 -7.72
N GLY A 83 1.48 12.74 -8.40
CA GLY A 83 1.15 11.91 -9.55
C GLY A 83 0.49 10.57 -9.20
N PHE A 84 -0.02 10.41 -7.98
CA PHE A 84 -0.73 9.20 -7.59
C PHE A 84 -2.19 9.26 -8.04
N HIS A 85 -2.65 8.15 -8.64
CA HIS A 85 -4.07 7.94 -8.83
C HIS A 85 -4.67 7.46 -7.49
N ILE A 86 -5.66 8.19 -7.00
CA ILE A 86 -6.38 7.88 -5.77
C ILE A 86 -7.79 7.47 -6.17
N GLU A 87 -8.19 6.28 -5.75
CA GLU A 87 -9.53 5.76 -5.90
C GLU A 87 -10.37 6.14 -4.68
N SER A 88 -11.65 6.44 -4.90
CA SER A 88 -12.63 6.76 -3.86
C SER A 88 -13.96 6.05 -4.14
N GLY A 89 -14.70 5.67 -3.09
CA GLY A 89 -16.11 5.28 -3.23
C GLY A 89 -16.38 3.85 -3.73
N GLN A 90 -15.43 2.92 -3.60
CA GLN A 90 -15.63 1.50 -3.91
C GLN A 90 -15.45 0.66 -2.64
N PRO A 91 -16.53 0.10 -2.05
CA PRO A 91 -16.50 -0.49 -0.71
C PRO A 91 -15.91 -1.90 -0.75
N TYR A 92 -14.59 -2.01 -0.77
CA TYR A 92 -13.91 -3.26 -0.36
C TYR A 92 -13.54 -3.21 1.13
N ASN A 93 -13.30 -2.01 1.67
CA ASN A 93 -13.08 -1.78 3.10
C ASN A 93 -13.76 -0.47 3.54
N PRO A 94 -14.89 -0.52 4.27
CA PRO A 94 -15.70 0.67 4.60
C PRO A 94 -15.00 1.62 5.58
N ASP A 95 -13.93 1.19 6.25
CA ASP A 95 -13.19 2.02 7.22
C ASP A 95 -12.28 3.06 6.54
N TYR A 96 -12.11 2.97 5.21
CA TYR A 96 -11.22 3.82 4.44
C TYR A 96 -11.94 4.43 3.22
N VAL A 97 -11.85 5.75 3.11
CA VAL A 97 -12.44 6.53 2.01
C VAL A 97 -11.60 6.41 0.74
N TYR A 98 -10.27 6.33 0.89
CA TYR A 98 -9.33 6.41 -0.22
C TYR A 98 -8.45 5.17 -0.36
N ARG A 99 -8.06 4.88 -1.60
CA ARG A 99 -7.10 3.82 -1.93
C ARG A 99 -6.10 4.27 -2.99
N ILE A 100 -4.84 3.89 -2.83
CA ILE A 100 -3.82 3.96 -3.89
C ILE A 100 -3.33 2.55 -4.22
N ASN A 101 -3.36 2.21 -5.50
CA ASN A 101 -2.78 0.97 -6.04
C ASN A 101 -1.42 1.29 -6.68
N ASN A 102 -0.34 1.20 -5.90
CA ASN A 102 1.00 1.51 -6.38
C ASN A 102 2.09 0.73 -5.64
N ASN A 103 2.64 -0.28 -6.29
CA ASN A 103 3.64 -1.17 -5.68
C ASN A 103 4.90 -0.42 -5.22
N ARG A 104 5.33 0.63 -5.93
CA ARG A 104 6.54 1.38 -5.55
C ARG A 104 6.33 2.18 -4.28
N LEU A 105 5.21 2.87 -4.15
CA LEU A 105 4.86 3.60 -2.92
C LEU A 105 4.62 2.64 -1.77
N TRP A 106 3.95 1.51 -2.02
CA TRP A 106 3.69 0.49 -1.00
C TRP A 106 5.00 -0.02 -0.39
N TRP A 107 5.97 -0.41 -1.22
CA TRP A 107 7.29 -0.83 -0.74
C TRP A 107 8.04 0.30 -0.04
N ALA A 108 7.96 1.53 -0.54
CA ALA A 108 8.58 2.68 0.12
C ALA A 108 7.99 2.96 1.51
N LEU A 109 6.70 2.69 1.71
CA LEU A 109 6.05 2.78 3.03
C LEU A 109 6.51 1.65 3.96
N VAL A 110 6.70 0.44 3.43
CA VAL A 110 7.28 -0.68 4.19
C VAL A 110 8.72 -0.39 4.63
N ASP A 111 9.56 0.09 3.69
CA ASP A 111 10.93 0.53 3.97
C ASP A 111 10.94 1.67 5.00
N ALA A 112 9.89 2.49 5.04
CA ALA A 112 9.70 3.56 6.01
C ALA A 112 9.13 3.11 7.36
N GLY A 113 8.87 1.82 7.55
CA GLY A 113 8.48 1.23 8.83
C GLY A 113 7.03 0.74 8.93
N LEU A 114 6.19 0.98 7.92
CA LEU A 114 4.85 0.39 7.91
C LEU A 114 4.93 -1.13 7.66
N ARG A 115 3.88 -1.85 8.03
CA ARG A 115 3.74 -3.29 7.87
C ARG A 115 2.48 -3.62 7.10
N ILE A 116 2.45 -4.79 6.47
CA ILE A 116 1.21 -5.36 5.93
C ILE A 116 0.16 -5.48 7.03
N GLY A 117 -1.10 -5.20 6.70
CA GLY A 117 -2.20 -5.05 7.65
C GLY A 117 -2.39 -3.61 8.10
N THR A 118 -3.05 -3.45 9.26
CA THR A 118 -3.44 -2.14 9.80
C THR A 118 -2.29 -1.50 10.61
N ASN A 119 -1.97 -0.23 10.30
CA ASN A 119 -0.94 0.56 10.97
C ASN A 119 -1.58 1.77 11.67
N SER A 120 -1.68 1.70 12.99
CA SER A 120 -2.21 2.76 13.87
C SER A 120 -1.24 3.91 14.11
#